data_AF-I4BRX2-F1
#
_entry.id   AF-I4BRX2-F1
#
_cell.length_a   1.000
_cell.length_b   1.000
_cell.length_c   1.000
_cell.angle_alpha   90.00
_cell.angle_beta   90.00
_cell.angle_gamma   90.00
#
_symmetry.space_group_name_H-M   'P 1'
#
loop_
_entity.id
_entity.type
_entity.pdbx_description
1 polymer ?
#
loop_
_entity_poly.entity_id
_entity_poly.type
_entity_poly.pdbx_seq_one_letter_code
_entity_poly.pdbx_strand_id
1 'polypeptide(L)'
;MFRAIGKCVITGLLLDEVGQLLDATDTVLRPRMTRLHEAGHRTSVSTMFASVYAVQHPRAADALPAAYICGTIDTSRMWGKITDTETGYAARMWRPNPSWGQLHVAALLSRPLRHPEDAAGVLDLLRAGWRAGGYHLHLELLEAARFAHRALPAVDRDAVADFLDTLDVSYNIGLSSLLLEVLGLYERIEPIAALDEIHAEIAAVIADPSDHSQRAAAAALVSKQYEDERVFGPYGEAVMTLPLDQRLTLFAMAALSPGELLGFGYPDAVSELADNITRTDDLTGRAIAETARRLRTDAFSRQDAVAAHLHALRGWAKVCDKLPHPGPPDDDPAAELLVSIWRMIDNLLFPLLRGDQVPPATAHFLWEQLHERCAGPTAAILCDIRRVLVPGYNSDTTFSPHDLLVTAYPEQIRTLLEWVLIHRDQVAGWPEPNIAEYLIETLSKVGVESTAAMLRHYVPDTEIGPAAITAIKAIETRCEAPS
;
A
#
# COMPACT_ATOMS: atom_id res chain seq x y z
N MET A 1 23.42 -6.33 12.24
CA MET A 1 24.65 -5.99 11.48
C MET A 1 24.38 -5.80 9.99
N PHE A 2 24.01 -6.83 9.22
CA PHE A 2 23.85 -6.72 7.75
C PHE A 2 22.81 -5.70 7.27
N ARG A 3 21.72 -5.47 8.02
CA ARG A 3 20.78 -4.38 7.74
C ARG A 3 21.44 -2.99 7.82
N ALA A 4 22.34 -2.77 8.77
CA ALA A 4 23.08 -1.51 8.87
C ALA A 4 24.02 -1.33 7.66
N ILE A 5 24.65 -2.42 7.17
CA ILE A 5 25.46 -2.40 5.95
C ILE A 5 24.61 -2.00 4.74
N GLY A 6 23.41 -2.56 4.58
CA GLY A 6 22.49 -2.14 3.51
C GLY A 6 22.13 -0.65 3.56
N LYS A 7 21.94 -0.08 4.76
CA LYS A 7 21.77 1.37 4.95
C LYS A 7 23.03 2.17 4.63
N CYS A 8 24.22 1.62 4.80
CA CYS A 8 25.47 2.29 4.40
C CYS A 8 25.62 2.32 2.87
N VAL A 9 25.24 1.24 2.18
CA VAL A 9 25.31 1.14 0.71
C VAL A 9 24.48 2.22 0.02
N ILE A 10 23.27 2.51 0.53
CA ILE A 10 22.41 3.57 -0.03
C ILE A 10 23.01 4.97 0.09
N THR A 11 24.02 5.14 0.96
CA THR A 11 24.79 6.39 1.14
C THR A 11 26.17 6.35 0.47
N GLY A 12 26.43 5.33 -0.37
CA GLY A 12 27.70 5.17 -1.09
C GLY A 12 28.85 4.57 -0.26
N LEU A 13 28.57 4.13 0.96
CA LEU A 13 29.55 3.50 1.86
C LEU A 13 29.53 1.98 1.70
N LEU A 14 30.70 1.34 1.88
CA LEU A 14 30.87 -0.12 1.84
C LEU A 14 30.55 -0.78 0.48
N LEU A 15 30.55 -0.02 -0.62
CA LEU A 15 30.21 -0.54 -1.95
C LEU A 15 31.15 -1.67 -2.39
N ASP A 16 32.46 -1.50 -2.16
CA ASP A 16 33.46 -2.46 -2.62
C ASP A 16 33.40 -3.76 -1.79
N GLU A 17 33.24 -3.65 -0.48
CA GLU A 17 33.08 -4.79 0.43
C GLU A 17 31.78 -5.56 0.16
N VAL A 18 30.69 -4.83 -0.10
CA VAL A 18 29.42 -5.45 -0.49
C VAL A 18 29.53 -6.08 -1.87
N GLY A 19 30.21 -5.44 -2.82
CA GLY A 19 30.51 -6.02 -4.13
C GLY A 19 31.23 -7.36 -4.02
N GLN A 20 32.28 -7.46 -3.19
CA GLN A 20 33.01 -8.71 -2.94
C GLN A 20 32.13 -9.79 -2.31
N LEU A 21 31.26 -9.41 -1.37
CA LEU A 21 30.33 -10.33 -0.74
C LEU A 21 29.29 -10.88 -1.74
N LEU A 22 28.81 -10.04 -2.65
CA LEU A 22 27.88 -10.45 -3.71
C LEU A 22 28.57 -11.38 -4.72
N ASP A 23 29.81 -11.08 -5.11
CA ASP A 23 30.59 -11.95 -6.01
C ASP A 23 30.86 -13.33 -5.40
N ALA A 24 31.19 -13.36 -4.10
CA ALA A 24 31.37 -14.61 -3.36
C ALA A 24 30.04 -15.39 -3.27
N THR A 25 28.93 -14.68 -3.03
CA THR A 25 27.59 -15.28 -3.00
C THR A 25 27.28 -15.92 -4.35
N ASP A 26 27.43 -15.18 -5.45
CA ASP A 26 27.16 -15.69 -6.80
C ASP A 26 28.06 -16.84 -7.22
N THR A 27 29.32 -16.83 -6.79
CA THR A 27 30.25 -17.96 -7.01
C THR A 27 29.73 -19.24 -6.36
N VAL A 28 29.15 -19.14 -5.15
CA VAL A 28 28.56 -20.28 -4.44
C VAL A 28 27.23 -20.72 -5.05
N LEU A 29 26.42 -19.77 -5.56
CA LEU A 29 25.11 -20.08 -6.12
C LEU A 29 25.18 -20.63 -7.55
N ARG A 30 26.18 -20.25 -8.34
CA ARG A 30 26.30 -20.63 -9.76
C ARG A 30 26.22 -22.14 -10.00
N PRO A 31 26.96 -23.01 -9.29
CA PRO A 31 26.82 -24.46 -9.48
C PRO A 31 25.41 -24.99 -9.14
N ARG A 32 24.71 -24.35 -8.19
CA ARG A 32 23.33 -24.75 -7.83
C ARG A 32 22.35 -24.35 -8.93
N MET A 33 22.51 -23.15 -9.50
CA MET A 33 21.72 -22.71 -10.66
C MET A 33 21.90 -23.64 -11.86
N THR A 34 23.14 -24.05 -12.15
CA THR A 34 23.45 -24.99 -13.23
C THR A 34 22.76 -26.34 -12.99
N ARG A 35 22.87 -26.91 -11.79
CA ARG A 35 22.20 -28.18 -11.45
C ARG A 35 20.67 -28.11 -11.59
N LEU A 36 20.06 -27.00 -11.14
CA LEU A 36 18.63 -26.79 -11.31
C LEU A 36 18.26 -26.76 -12.80
N HIS A 37 19.03 -26.05 -13.61
CA HIS A 37 18.81 -26.00 -15.05
C HIS A 37 18.94 -27.38 -15.71
N GLU A 38 20.01 -28.12 -15.40
CA GLU A 38 20.25 -29.49 -15.88
C GLU A 38 19.16 -30.47 -15.45
N ALA A 39 18.53 -30.25 -14.29
CA ALA A 39 17.36 -31.00 -13.82
C ALA A 39 16.04 -30.61 -14.53
N GLY A 40 16.08 -29.72 -15.51
CA GLY A 40 14.93 -29.31 -16.31
C GLY A 40 14.19 -28.08 -15.78
N HIS A 41 14.70 -27.40 -14.74
CA HIS A 41 14.09 -26.15 -14.28
C HIS A 41 14.39 -24.99 -15.26
N ARG A 42 13.36 -24.56 -15.99
CA ARG A 42 13.44 -23.49 -17.00
C ARG A 42 13.73 -22.10 -16.42
N THR A 43 13.55 -21.91 -15.11
CA THR A 43 13.67 -20.60 -14.42
C THR A 43 14.71 -20.63 -13.29
N SER A 44 15.74 -21.47 -13.39
CA SER A 44 16.74 -21.68 -12.33
C SER A 44 17.37 -20.40 -11.80
N VAL A 45 17.68 -19.44 -12.68
CA VAL A 45 18.21 -18.11 -12.31
C VAL A 45 17.18 -17.33 -11.51
N SER A 46 15.94 -17.20 -12.01
CA SER A 46 14.85 -16.48 -11.33
C SER A 46 14.57 -17.05 -9.95
N THR A 47 14.50 -18.38 -9.80
CA THR A 47 14.24 -19.04 -8.52
C THR A 47 15.32 -18.74 -7.48
N MET A 48 16.59 -18.83 -7.88
CA MET A 48 17.70 -18.55 -6.98
C MET A 48 17.79 -17.06 -6.64
N PHE A 49 17.57 -16.19 -7.62
CA PHE A 49 17.56 -14.75 -7.43
C PHE A 49 16.45 -14.31 -6.48
N ALA A 50 15.23 -14.83 -6.65
CA ALA A 50 14.10 -14.54 -5.78
C ALA A 50 14.38 -14.91 -4.31
N SER A 51 15.10 -16.02 -4.10
CA SER A 51 15.38 -16.55 -2.76
C SER A 51 16.52 -15.83 -2.02
N VAL A 52 17.36 -15.07 -2.73
CA VAL A 52 18.58 -14.47 -2.16
C VAL A 52 18.57 -12.95 -2.27
N TYR A 53 18.10 -12.39 -3.38
CA TYR A 53 18.23 -10.97 -3.68
C TYR A 53 16.90 -10.22 -3.58
N ALA A 54 15.80 -10.80 -4.06
CA ALA A 54 14.47 -10.16 -4.04
C ALA A 54 13.67 -10.35 -2.73
N VAL A 55 14.35 -10.55 -1.59
CA VAL A 55 13.71 -10.77 -0.28
C VAL A 55 13.69 -9.46 0.52
N GLN A 56 12.53 -8.81 0.60
CA GLN A 56 12.38 -7.50 1.25
C GLN A 56 12.53 -7.55 2.78
N HIS A 57 11.96 -8.60 3.40
CA HIS A 57 11.95 -8.77 4.84
C HIS A 57 12.39 -10.18 5.22
N PRO A 58 13.69 -10.50 5.16
CA PRO A 58 14.17 -11.79 5.61
C PRO A 58 13.87 -11.97 7.11
N ARG A 59 13.08 -13.01 7.43
CA ARG A 59 12.59 -13.33 8.79
C ARG A 59 13.38 -14.48 9.46
N ALA A 60 14.14 -15.27 8.69
CA ALA A 60 14.83 -16.46 9.20
C ALA A 60 16.30 -16.19 9.52
N ALA A 61 16.80 -16.78 10.62
CA ALA A 61 18.21 -16.78 10.98
C ALA A 61 19.13 -17.35 9.88
N ASP A 62 18.57 -18.16 8.96
CA ASP A 62 19.29 -18.85 7.89
C ASP A 62 19.33 -18.08 6.55
N ALA A 63 18.78 -16.86 6.48
CA ALA A 63 18.89 -16.05 5.26
C ALA A 63 20.35 -15.61 5.03
N LEU A 64 20.80 -15.69 3.78
CA LEU A 64 22.16 -15.26 3.41
C LEU A 64 22.37 -13.76 3.71
N PRO A 65 23.59 -13.33 4.05
CA PRO A 65 23.92 -11.92 4.26
C PRO A 65 23.43 -10.99 3.13
N ALA A 66 23.53 -11.46 1.88
CA ALA A 66 23.06 -10.75 0.70
C ALA A 66 21.56 -10.40 0.76
N ALA A 67 20.70 -11.29 1.30
CA ALA A 67 19.26 -11.04 1.43
C ALA A 67 18.97 -9.90 2.41
N TYR A 68 19.69 -9.87 3.54
CA TYR A 68 19.56 -8.78 4.50
C TYR A 68 20.01 -7.43 3.93
N ILE A 69 21.10 -7.42 3.16
CA ILE A 69 21.63 -6.20 2.54
C ILE A 69 20.66 -5.71 1.45
N CYS A 70 20.32 -6.55 0.47
CA CYS A 70 19.45 -6.18 -0.64
C CYS A 70 18.05 -5.78 -0.18
N GLY A 71 17.43 -6.58 0.71
CA GLY A 71 16.13 -6.23 1.29
C GLY A 71 16.15 -4.92 2.09
N THR A 72 17.27 -4.58 2.74
CA THR A 72 17.39 -3.29 3.43
C THR A 72 17.59 -2.14 2.45
N ILE A 73 18.36 -2.31 1.38
CA ILE A 73 18.48 -1.29 0.32
C ILE A 73 17.09 -1.04 -0.28
N ASP A 74 16.37 -2.10 -0.64
CA ASP A 74 15.04 -2.04 -1.25
C ASP A 74 13.99 -1.36 -0.36
N THR A 75 13.96 -1.69 0.93
CA THR A 75 13.02 -1.07 1.88
C THR A 75 13.43 0.35 2.26
N SER A 76 14.73 0.64 2.39
CA SER A 76 15.22 1.98 2.73
C SER A 76 15.06 2.97 1.58
N ARG A 77 15.05 2.52 0.32
CA ARG A 77 14.72 3.40 -0.82
C ARG A 77 13.25 3.80 -0.87
N MET A 78 12.35 2.91 -0.46
CA MET A 78 10.91 3.17 -0.48
C MET A 78 10.46 4.04 0.69
N TRP A 79 11.04 3.84 1.88
CA TRP A 79 10.52 4.40 3.13
C TRP A 79 11.54 5.21 3.95
N GLY A 80 12.81 5.24 3.53
CA GLY A 80 13.88 5.92 4.26
C GLY A 80 14.11 7.36 3.82
N LYS A 81 14.51 8.22 4.76
CA LYS A 81 15.14 9.51 4.43
C LYS A 81 16.54 9.24 3.88
N ILE A 82 16.70 9.30 2.56
CA ILE A 82 18.01 9.20 1.91
C ILE A 82 18.56 10.60 1.73
N THR A 83 19.72 10.86 2.34
CA THR A 83 20.49 12.09 2.15
C THR A 83 21.00 12.17 0.72
N ASP A 84 20.86 13.33 0.07
CA ASP A 84 21.49 13.55 -1.24
C ASP A 84 23.02 13.54 -1.07
N THR A 85 23.67 12.73 -1.90
CA THR A 85 25.12 12.63 -1.96
C THR A 85 25.67 13.49 -3.10
N GLU A 86 26.97 13.74 -3.12
CA GLU A 86 27.58 14.60 -4.17
C GLU A 86 27.85 13.86 -5.50
N THR A 87 27.90 12.52 -5.50
CA THR A 87 28.31 11.70 -6.66
C THR A 87 27.48 10.45 -6.85
N GLY A 88 27.43 9.94 -8.09
CA GLY A 88 26.82 8.66 -8.44
C GLY A 88 27.59 7.46 -7.90
N TYR A 89 26.88 6.44 -7.46
CA TYR A 89 27.48 5.24 -6.85
C TYR A 89 27.06 3.95 -7.52
N ALA A 90 25.95 3.95 -8.25
CA ALA A 90 25.46 2.76 -8.90
C ALA A 90 26.50 2.28 -9.93
N ALA A 91 27.12 3.19 -10.69
CA ALA A 91 28.13 2.88 -11.69
C ALA A 91 29.37 2.14 -11.15
N ARG A 92 29.69 2.34 -9.85
CA ARG A 92 30.78 1.62 -9.18
C ARG A 92 30.49 0.14 -8.99
N MET A 93 29.20 -0.24 -8.92
CA MET A 93 28.79 -1.62 -8.70
C MET A 93 28.83 -2.47 -9.97
N TRP A 94 28.76 -1.91 -11.19
CA TRP A 94 28.58 -2.72 -12.41
C TRP A 94 29.76 -2.78 -13.40
N ARG A 95 30.95 -2.25 -13.08
CA ARG A 95 32.11 -2.24 -14.00
C ARG A 95 33.32 -2.99 -13.41
N PRO A 96 34.06 -3.84 -14.18
CA PRO A 96 33.92 -4.16 -15.60
C PRO A 96 33.28 -5.53 -15.95
N ASN A 97 32.91 -6.38 -14.99
CA ASN A 97 32.22 -7.67 -15.23
C ASN A 97 31.35 -8.04 -14.03
N PRO A 98 30.15 -7.45 -13.91
CA PRO A 98 29.43 -7.52 -12.66
C PRO A 98 28.72 -8.87 -12.47
N SER A 99 28.67 -9.30 -11.21
CA SER A 99 27.87 -10.45 -10.79
C SER A 99 26.37 -10.13 -10.78
N TRP A 100 25.50 -11.13 -10.66
CA TRP A 100 24.04 -10.93 -10.57
C TRP A 100 23.69 -10.06 -9.37
N GLY A 101 24.34 -10.29 -8.22
CA GLY A 101 24.13 -9.50 -7.02
C GLY A 101 24.57 -8.04 -7.22
N GLN A 102 25.71 -7.82 -7.87
CA GLN A 102 26.19 -6.48 -8.21
C GLN A 102 25.26 -5.75 -9.18
N LEU A 103 24.78 -6.43 -10.23
CA LEU A 103 23.79 -5.90 -11.19
C LEU A 103 22.47 -5.54 -10.50
N HIS A 104 22.04 -6.35 -9.54
CA HIS A 104 20.83 -6.07 -8.76
C HIS A 104 20.99 -4.83 -7.89
N VAL A 105 22.08 -4.74 -7.12
CA VAL A 105 22.33 -3.56 -6.27
C VAL A 105 22.53 -2.30 -7.13
N ALA A 106 23.21 -2.40 -8.26
CA ALA A 106 23.28 -1.34 -9.25
C ALA A 106 21.90 -0.85 -9.72
N ALA A 107 21.00 -1.77 -10.07
CA ALA A 107 19.63 -1.43 -10.45
C ALA A 107 18.86 -0.78 -9.29
N LEU A 108 18.96 -1.31 -8.07
CA LEU A 108 18.34 -0.73 -6.88
C LEU A 108 18.85 0.68 -6.56
N LEU A 109 20.16 0.91 -6.67
CA LEU A 109 20.79 2.22 -6.44
C LEU A 109 20.44 3.25 -7.52
N SER A 110 20.03 2.78 -8.71
CA SER A 110 19.54 3.65 -9.79
C SER A 110 18.08 4.09 -9.58
N ARG A 111 17.47 3.79 -8.41
CA ARG A 111 16.04 4.01 -8.12
C ARG A 111 15.84 4.65 -6.71
N PRO A 112 15.60 5.97 -6.59
CA PRO A 112 15.53 6.94 -7.68
C PRO A 112 16.91 7.28 -8.22
N LEU A 113 16.99 7.54 -9.53
CA LEU A 113 18.21 8.02 -10.15
C LEU A 113 18.45 9.48 -9.71
N ARG A 114 19.53 9.70 -8.94
CA ARG A 114 19.87 11.03 -8.38
C ARG A 114 21.00 11.73 -9.12
N HIS A 115 21.85 10.95 -9.79
CA HIS A 115 23.11 11.41 -10.33
C HIS A 115 23.20 11.18 -11.83
N PRO A 116 23.53 12.21 -12.64
CA PRO A 116 23.72 12.06 -14.09
C PRO A 116 24.79 11.01 -14.46
N GLU A 117 25.79 10.82 -13.61
CA GLU A 117 26.85 9.81 -13.78
C GLU A 117 26.29 8.38 -13.79
N ASP A 118 25.33 8.09 -12.93
CA ASP A 118 24.64 6.80 -12.89
C ASP A 118 23.71 6.64 -14.11
N ALA A 119 23.12 7.76 -14.59
CA ALA A 119 22.30 7.78 -15.80
C ALA A 119 23.11 7.36 -17.03
N ALA A 120 24.31 7.93 -17.19
CA ALA A 120 25.13 7.75 -18.38
C ALA A 120 25.54 6.29 -18.64
N GLY A 121 25.56 5.44 -17.63
CA GLY A 121 25.86 4.02 -17.81
C GLY A 121 24.65 3.09 -17.69
N VAL A 122 23.42 3.62 -17.65
CA VAL A 122 22.21 2.78 -17.56
C VAL A 122 22.09 1.81 -18.74
N LEU A 123 22.47 2.22 -19.95
CA LEU A 123 22.40 1.34 -21.12
C LEU A 123 23.35 0.13 -21.00
N ASP A 124 24.54 0.34 -20.41
CA ASP A 124 25.47 -0.75 -20.12
C ASP A 124 24.89 -1.69 -19.07
N LEU A 125 24.29 -1.13 -18.01
CA LEU A 125 23.61 -1.89 -16.95
C LEU A 125 22.46 -2.73 -17.52
N LEU A 126 21.61 -2.14 -18.37
CA LEU A 126 20.52 -2.82 -19.06
C LEU A 126 21.05 -3.99 -19.89
N ARG A 127 22.05 -3.76 -20.75
CA ARG A 127 22.62 -4.82 -21.60
C ARG A 127 23.26 -5.94 -20.78
N ALA A 128 24.04 -5.61 -19.76
CA ALA A 128 24.72 -6.59 -18.92
C ALA A 128 23.71 -7.39 -18.07
N GLY A 129 22.79 -6.70 -17.41
CA GLY A 129 21.76 -7.30 -16.58
C GLY A 129 20.76 -8.14 -17.38
N TRP A 130 20.37 -7.70 -18.57
CA TRP A 130 19.46 -8.46 -19.40
C TRP A 130 20.06 -9.80 -19.84
N ARG A 131 21.34 -9.77 -20.26
CA ARG A 131 22.12 -10.97 -20.60
C ARG A 131 22.32 -11.90 -19.40
N ALA A 132 22.49 -11.35 -18.20
CA ALA A 132 22.66 -12.13 -16.98
C ALA A 132 21.38 -12.94 -16.64
N GLY A 133 20.21 -12.43 -17.02
CA GLY A 133 18.94 -13.13 -16.89
C GLY A 133 18.37 -13.12 -15.46
N GLY A 134 17.11 -13.54 -15.35
CA GLY A 134 16.38 -13.61 -14.09
C GLY A 134 15.24 -12.59 -14.04
N TYR A 135 14.02 -13.10 -13.81
CA TYR A 135 12.78 -12.31 -13.85
C TYR A 135 12.84 -11.06 -12.96
N HIS A 136 13.23 -11.21 -11.69
CA HIS A 136 13.28 -10.07 -10.76
C HIS A 136 14.39 -9.08 -11.11
N LEU A 137 15.53 -9.54 -11.64
CA LEU A 137 16.57 -8.63 -12.13
C LEU A 137 16.05 -7.83 -13.33
N HIS A 138 15.36 -8.48 -14.28
CA HIS A 138 14.77 -7.80 -15.43
C HIS A 138 13.72 -6.75 -15.02
N LEU A 139 12.89 -7.01 -14.01
CA LEU A 139 11.99 -6.00 -13.44
C LEU A 139 12.76 -4.78 -12.91
N GLU A 140 13.81 -5.00 -12.11
CA GLU A 140 14.63 -3.92 -11.56
C GLU A 140 15.34 -3.10 -12.64
N LEU A 141 15.75 -3.75 -13.75
CA LEU A 141 16.39 -3.09 -14.88
C LEU A 141 15.42 -2.21 -15.67
N LEU A 142 14.22 -2.69 -15.98
CA LEU A 142 13.19 -1.89 -16.66
C LEU A 142 12.83 -0.65 -15.83
N GLU A 143 12.75 -0.82 -14.52
CA GLU A 143 12.53 0.31 -13.63
C GLU A 143 13.73 1.27 -13.55
N ALA A 144 14.97 0.77 -13.58
CA ALA A 144 16.14 1.64 -13.73
C ALA A 144 16.07 2.46 -15.04
N ALA A 145 15.61 1.86 -16.15
CA ALA A 145 15.37 2.60 -17.40
C ALA A 145 14.27 3.67 -17.25
N ARG A 146 13.19 3.36 -16.52
CA ARG A 146 12.11 4.30 -16.21
C ARG A 146 12.61 5.54 -15.47
N PHE A 147 13.42 5.36 -14.43
CA PHE A 147 14.01 6.49 -13.69
C PHE A 147 15.07 7.24 -14.51
N ALA A 148 15.86 6.53 -15.31
CA ALA A 148 16.91 7.15 -16.12
C ALA A 148 16.39 8.08 -17.21
N HIS A 149 15.20 7.81 -17.77
CA HIS A 149 14.59 8.65 -18.80
C HIS A 149 14.60 10.15 -18.45
N ARG A 150 14.38 10.51 -17.18
CA ARG A 150 14.32 11.92 -16.74
C ARG A 150 15.68 12.62 -16.70
N ALA A 151 16.78 11.87 -16.62
CA ALA A 151 18.13 12.40 -16.48
C ALA A 151 18.96 12.28 -17.75
N LEU A 152 18.57 11.40 -18.68
CA LEU A 152 19.29 11.15 -19.91
C LEU A 152 19.08 12.29 -20.94
N PRO A 153 20.15 12.73 -21.63
CA PRO A 153 20.03 13.51 -22.86
C PRO A 153 19.24 12.77 -23.95
N ALA A 154 18.70 13.50 -24.93
CA ALA A 154 17.89 12.93 -26.02
C ALA A 154 18.58 11.77 -26.75
N VAL A 155 19.86 11.91 -27.11
CA VAL A 155 20.63 10.87 -27.83
C VAL A 155 20.74 9.58 -27.02
N ASP A 156 20.96 9.68 -25.72
CA ASP A 156 21.07 8.50 -24.85
C ASP A 156 19.70 7.87 -24.59
N ARG A 157 18.63 8.67 -24.60
CA ARG A 157 17.26 8.15 -24.53
C ARG A 157 16.91 7.32 -25.74
N ASP A 158 17.25 7.77 -26.94
CA ASP A 158 17.03 7.00 -28.18
C ASP A 158 17.79 5.67 -28.14
N ALA A 159 19.03 5.67 -27.65
CA ALA A 159 19.84 4.45 -27.55
C ALA A 159 19.28 3.44 -26.53
N VAL A 160 18.67 3.91 -25.45
CA VAL A 160 17.94 3.06 -24.50
C VAL A 160 16.64 2.55 -25.12
N ALA A 161 15.87 3.41 -25.77
CA ALA A 161 14.63 3.03 -26.44
C ALA A 161 14.86 1.95 -27.50
N ASP A 162 15.88 2.12 -28.36
CA ASP A 162 16.29 1.12 -29.36
C ASP A 162 16.63 -0.22 -28.73
N PHE A 163 17.25 -0.24 -27.55
CA PHE A 163 17.53 -1.48 -26.83
C PHE A 163 16.24 -2.13 -26.30
N LEU A 164 15.35 -1.34 -25.71
CA LEU A 164 14.07 -1.80 -25.17
C LEU A 164 13.18 -2.44 -26.27
N ASP A 165 13.19 -1.86 -27.48
CA ASP A 165 12.45 -2.40 -28.65
C ASP A 165 12.92 -3.80 -29.07
N THR A 166 14.13 -4.21 -28.70
CA THR A 166 14.66 -5.55 -29.03
C THR A 166 14.22 -6.66 -28.06
N LEU A 167 13.56 -6.30 -26.94
CA LEU A 167 13.29 -7.22 -25.85
C LEU A 167 11.99 -7.99 -26.11
N ASP A 168 12.09 -9.31 -26.32
CA ASP A 168 10.93 -10.19 -26.31
C ASP A 168 10.63 -10.65 -24.88
N VAL A 169 9.53 -10.17 -24.32
CA VAL A 169 9.05 -10.50 -22.97
C VAL A 169 7.63 -11.07 -22.98
N SER A 170 7.10 -11.41 -24.17
CA SER A 170 5.72 -11.86 -24.39
C SER A 170 5.33 -13.11 -23.58
N TYR A 171 6.32 -13.86 -23.09
CA TYR A 171 6.15 -15.03 -22.24
C TYR A 171 5.85 -14.70 -20.77
N ASN A 172 5.94 -13.44 -20.34
CA ASN A 172 5.74 -13.03 -18.95
C ASN A 172 4.94 -11.72 -18.86
N ILE A 173 3.75 -11.79 -18.26
CA ILE A 173 2.83 -10.65 -18.12
C ILE A 173 3.46 -9.50 -17.34
N GLY A 174 4.13 -9.76 -16.22
CA GLY A 174 4.74 -8.70 -15.40
C GLY A 174 5.85 -7.93 -16.14
N LEU A 175 6.71 -8.64 -16.88
CA LEU A 175 7.72 -7.99 -17.73
C LEU A 175 7.08 -7.28 -18.93
N SER A 176 6.05 -7.86 -19.54
CA SER A 176 5.34 -7.26 -20.68
C SER A 176 4.67 -5.94 -20.29
N SER A 177 3.92 -5.94 -19.20
CA SER A 177 3.25 -4.73 -18.68
C SER A 177 4.26 -3.63 -18.38
N LEU A 178 5.31 -3.93 -17.61
CA LEU A 178 6.32 -2.94 -17.25
C LEU A 178 7.11 -2.45 -18.48
N LEU A 179 7.43 -3.33 -19.44
CA LEU A 179 8.11 -2.90 -20.67
C LEU A 179 7.25 -1.92 -21.47
N LEU A 180 5.93 -2.16 -21.58
CA LEU A 180 5.02 -1.23 -22.27
C LEU A 180 4.99 0.15 -21.59
N GLU A 181 4.90 0.20 -20.26
CA GLU A 181 4.99 1.47 -19.52
C GLU A 181 6.31 2.21 -19.80
N VAL A 182 7.44 1.49 -19.80
CA VAL A 182 8.74 2.09 -20.10
C VAL A 182 8.80 2.53 -21.56
N LEU A 183 8.37 1.73 -22.53
CA LEU A 183 8.32 2.13 -23.94
C LEU A 183 7.43 3.36 -24.16
N GLY A 184 6.31 3.47 -23.46
CA GLY A 184 5.46 4.66 -23.46
C GLY A 184 6.19 5.91 -22.96
N LEU A 185 6.99 5.76 -21.90
CA LEU A 185 7.84 6.85 -21.41
C LEU A 185 8.90 7.31 -22.41
N TYR A 186 9.42 6.39 -23.23
CA TYR A 186 10.37 6.68 -24.30
C TYR A 186 9.69 6.99 -25.65
N GLU A 187 8.39 7.29 -25.65
CA GLU A 187 7.62 7.70 -26.84
C GLU A 187 7.67 6.66 -27.98
N ARG A 188 7.78 5.36 -27.65
CA ARG A 188 7.82 4.24 -28.60
C ARG A 188 6.46 3.61 -28.89
N ILE A 189 5.44 3.95 -28.11
CA ILE A 189 4.07 3.48 -28.30
C ILE A 189 3.12 4.66 -28.34
N GLU A 190 2.07 4.53 -29.14
CA GLU A 190 0.93 5.43 -29.12
C GLU A 190 -0.08 4.92 -28.09
N PRO A 191 -0.74 5.81 -27.31
CA PRO A 191 -1.78 5.41 -26.39
C PRO A 191 -2.94 4.69 -27.10
N ILE A 192 -3.53 3.70 -26.44
CA ILE A 192 -4.63 2.90 -27.02
C ILE A 192 -5.87 3.74 -27.34
N ALA A 193 -6.16 4.77 -26.55
CA ALA A 193 -7.33 5.63 -26.73
C ALA A 193 -6.95 7.11 -26.68
N ALA A 194 -7.55 7.89 -27.57
CA ALA A 194 -7.45 9.36 -27.54
C ALA A 194 -8.45 9.98 -26.55
N LEU A 195 -8.19 11.21 -26.10
CA LEU A 195 -9.02 11.91 -25.14
C LEU A 195 -10.51 12.00 -25.57
N ASP A 196 -10.76 12.36 -26.83
CA ASP A 196 -12.13 12.47 -27.38
C ASP A 196 -12.87 11.12 -27.39
N GLU A 197 -12.16 10.01 -27.62
CA GLU A 197 -12.72 8.65 -27.59
C GLU A 197 -13.09 8.25 -26.17
N ILE A 198 -12.25 8.59 -25.19
CA ILE A 198 -12.50 8.35 -23.77
C ILE A 198 -13.71 9.16 -23.30
N HIS A 199 -13.82 10.44 -23.68
CA HIS A 199 -15.00 11.26 -23.37
C HIS A 199 -16.28 10.68 -23.98
N ALA A 200 -16.22 10.18 -25.21
CA ALA A 200 -17.36 9.50 -25.85
C ALA A 200 -17.74 8.19 -25.12
N GLU A 201 -16.75 7.41 -24.68
CA GLU A 201 -16.97 6.19 -23.87
C GLU A 201 -17.65 6.53 -22.54
N ILE A 202 -17.13 7.54 -21.82
CA ILE A 202 -17.72 8.01 -20.55
C ILE A 202 -19.16 8.48 -20.78
N ALA A 203 -19.40 9.30 -21.80
CA ALA A 203 -20.73 9.83 -22.10
C ALA A 203 -21.74 8.70 -22.41
N ALA A 204 -21.32 7.65 -23.12
CA ALA A 204 -22.14 6.48 -23.38
C ALA A 204 -22.43 5.69 -22.10
N VAL A 205 -21.45 5.55 -21.20
CA VAL A 205 -21.58 4.82 -19.93
C VAL A 205 -22.47 5.54 -18.93
N ILE A 206 -22.46 6.87 -18.86
CA ILE A 206 -23.29 7.61 -17.89
C ILE A 206 -24.72 7.86 -18.39
N ALA A 207 -25.04 7.46 -19.63
CA ALA A 207 -26.33 7.72 -20.25
C ALA A 207 -27.49 6.96 -19.59
N ASP A 208 -27.25 5.77 -19.05
CA ASP A 208 -28.24 5.01 -18.26
C ASP A 208 -27.66 4.54 -16.92
N PRO A 209 -27.74 5.37 -15.87
CA PRO A 209 -27.27 5.01 -14.53
C PRO A 209 -28.02 3.84 -13.88
N SER A 210 -29.13 3.39 -14.46
CA SER A 210 -29.91 2.27 -13.95
C SER A 210 -29.35 0.91 -14.39
N ASP A 211 -28.63 0.87 -15.51
CA ASP A 211 -28.09 -0.35 -16.13
C ASP A 211 -26.89 -0.93 -15.35
N HIS A 212 -27.01 -2.19 -14.94
CA HIS A 212 -25.96 -2.91 -14.20
C HIS A 212 -24.65 -3.07 -14.99
N SER A 213 -24.73 -3.28 -16.30
CA SER A 213 -23.56 -3.41 -17.18
C SER A 213 -22.83 -2.07 -17.33
N GLN A 214 -23.56 -0.96 -17.40
CA GLN A 214 -22.96 0.38 -17.43
C GLN A 214 -22.31 0.75 -16.10
N ARG A 215 -22.88 0.32 -14.97
CA ARG A 215 -22.20 0.49 -13.66
C ARG A 215 -20.88 -0.27 -13.57
N ALA A 216 -20.82 -1.48 -14.11
CA ALA A 216 -19.57 -2.24 -14.21
C ALA A 216 -18.55 -1.53 -15.11
N ALA A 217 -18.98 -1.00 -16.25
CA ALA A 217 -18.13 -0.19 -17.13
C ALA A 217 -17.65 1.11 -16.45
N ALA A 218 -18.51 1.77 -15.66
CA ALA A 218 -18.14 2.95 -14.89
C ALA A 218 -17.03 2.65 -13.87
N ALA A 219 -17.12 1.52 -13.16
CA ALA A 219 -16.06 1.09 -12.25
C ALA A 219 -14.73 0.83 -12.98
N ALA A 220 -14.77 0.24 -14.18
CA ALA A 220 -13.57 0.06 -15.01
C ALA A 220 -12.98 1.41 -15.45
N LEU A 221 -13.80 2.37 -15.88
CA LEU A 221 -13.35 3.71 -16.28
C LEU A 221 -12.69 4.48 -15.11
N VAL A 222 -13.28 4.40 -13.91
CA VAL A 222 -12.67 4.99 -12.71
C VAL A 222 -11.33 4.33 -12.40
N SER A 223 -11.20 3.01 -12.54
CA SER A 223 -9.91 2.32 -12.34
C SER A 223 -8.86 2.73 -13.37
N LYS A 224 -9.25 2.89 -14.64
CA LYS A 224 -8.34 3.28 -15.72
C LYS A 224 -7.68 4.64 -15.50
N GLN A 225 -8.22 5.50 -14.64
CA GLN A 225 -7.64 6.81 -14.34
C GLN A 225 -6.26 6.73 -13.64
N TYR A 226 -5.89 5.56 -13.09
CA TYR A 226 -4.59 5.30 -12.46
C TYR A 226 -3.64 4.49 -13.36
N GLU A 227 -4.06 4.12 -14.55
CA GLU A 227 -3.20 3.45 -15.53
C GLU A 227 -2.24 4.46 -16.17
N ASP A 228 -1.12 3.99 -16.74
CA ASP A 228 -0.18 4.89 -17.41
C ASP A 228 -0.81 5.49 -18.68
N GLU A 229 -1.02 6.81 -18.67
CA GLU A 229 -1.62 7.57 -19.75
C GLU A 229 -0.90 7.41 -21.09
N ARG A 230 0.41 7.09 -21.05
CA ARG A 230 1.24 6.89 -22.25
C ARG A 230 0.95 5.56 -22.93
N VAL A 231 0.38 4.59 -22.20
CA VAL A 231 0.01 3.27 -22.71
C VAL A 231 -1.48 3.25 -23.06
N PHE A 232 -2.33 3.65 -22.12
CA PHE A 232 -3.78 3.44 -22.24
C PHE A 232 -4.54 4.67 -22.76
N GLY A 233 -4.01 5.87 -22.54
CA GLY A 233 -4.67 7.13 -22.83
C GLY A 233 -4.96 7.94 -21.57
N PRO A 234 -5.29 9.23 -21.70
CA PRO A 234 -5.37 10.18 -20.60
C PRO A 234 -6.70 10.07 -19.81
N TYR A 235 -7.03 8.90 -19.26
CA TYR A 235 -8.26 8.68 -18.49
C TYR A 235 -8.36 9.57 -17.25
N GLY A 236 -7.24 9.84 -16.57
CA GLY A 236 -7.19 10.77 -15.44
C GLY A 236 -7.65 12.18 -15.81
N GLU A 237 -7.12 12.72 -16.91
CA GLU A 237 -7.57 14.02 -17.45
C GLU A 237 -9.04 13.96 -17.88
N ALA A 238 -9.42 12.90 -18.59
CA ALA A 238 -10.77 12.74 -19.12
C ALA A 238 -11.83 12.78 -18.00
N VAL A 239 -11.61 12.07 -16.89
CA VAL A 239 -12.51 12.04 -15.73
C VAL A 239 -12.49 13.38 -14.98
N MET A 240 -11.31 13.96 -14.74
CA MET A 240 -11.20 15.20 -13.94
C MET A 240 -11.73 16.44 -14.66
N THR A 241 -11.78 16.44 -15.98
CA THR A 241 -12.32 17.54 -16.80
C THR A 241 -13.83 17.48 -17.01
N LEU A 242 -14.49 16.38 -16.61
CA LEU A 242 -15.95 16.27 -16.67
C LEU A 242 -16.63 17.38 -15.85
N PRO A 243 -17.81 17.86 -16.29
CA PRO A 243 -18.74 18.58 -15.43
C PRO A 243 -19.00 17.81 -14.14
N LEU A 244 -19.10 18.52 -13.02
CA LEU A 244 -19.21 17.92 -11.69
C LEU A 244 -20.38 16.93 -11.58
N ASP A 245 -21.53 17.27 -12.16
CA ASP A 245 -22.72 16.40 -12.18
C ASP A 245 -22.47 15.08 -12.92
N GLN A 246 -21.78 15.12 -14.07
CA GLN A 246 -21.40 13.93 -14.84
C GLN A 246 -20.36 13.10 -14.10
N ARG A 247 -19.37 13.74 -13.46
CA ARG A 247 -18.35 13.05 -12.66
C ARG A 247 -18.97 12.36 -11.44
N LEU A 248 -19.86 13.04 -10.71
CA LEU A 248 -20.60 12.44 -9.60
C LEU A 248 -21.50 11.28 -10.07
N THR A 249 -22.05 11.37 -11.30
CA THR A 249 -22.83 10.29 -11.89
C THR A 249 -21.94 9.07 -12.17
N LEU A 250 -20.79 9.26 -12.82
CA LEU A 250 -19.79 8.21 -13.07
C LEU A 250 -19.34 7.54 -11.77
N PHE A 251 -18.98 8.32 -10.76
CA PHE A 251 -18.55 7.80 -9.45
C PHE A 251 -19.66 7.08 -8.70
N ALA A 252 -20.90 7.59 -8.72
CA ALA A 252 -22.01 6.91 -8.08
C ALA A 252 -22.36 5.60 -8.78
N MET A 253 -22.25 5.55 -10.12
CA MET A 253 -22.40 4.31 -10.89
C MET A 253 -21.30 3.30 -10.55
N ALA A 254 -20.04 3.74 -10.48
CA ALA A 254 -18.91 2.91 -10.08
C ALA A 254 -19.10 2.35 -8.66
N ALA A 255 -19.55 3.16 -7.71
CA ALA A 255 -19.79 2.73 -6.33
C ALA A 255 -20.96 1.75 -6.19
N LEU A 256 -21.98 1.87 -7.06
CA LEU A 256 -23.12 0.97 -7.15
C LEU A 256 -22.87 -0.24 -8.08
N SER A 257 -21.64 -0.42 -8.56
CA SER A 257 -21.29 -1.51 -9.47
C SER A 257 -21.48 -2.88 -8.82
N PRO A 258 -22.22 -3.80 -9.46
CA PRO A 258 -22.33 -5.18 -9.01
C PRO A 258 -21.05 -5.95 -9.38
N GLY A 259 -20.38 -6.55 -8.40
CA GLY A 259 -19.26 -7.45 -8.68
C GLY A 259 -18.19 -7.46 -7.61
N GLU A 260 -17.41 -8.56 -7.60
CA GLU A 260 -16.48 -8.95 -6.55
C GLU A 260 -15.12 -8.21 -6.58
N LEU A 261 -14.91 -7.25 -7.47
CA LEU A 261 -13.64 -6.52 -7.56
C LEU A 261 -13.92 -5.03 -7.78
N LEU A 262 -13.68 -4.25 -6.75
CA LEU A 262 -13.57 -2.80 -6.87
C LEU A 262 -12.19 -2.48 -7.42
N GLY A 263 -12.14 -1.85 -8.59
CA GLY A 263 -10.90 -1.38 -9.20
C GLY A 263 -10.26 -0.24 -8.39
N PHE A 264 -9.05 0.16 -8.82
CA PHE A 264 -8.33 1.28 -8.21
C PHE A 264 -9.19 2.56 -8.23
N GLY A 265 -9.02 3.43 -7.24
CA GLY A 265 -9.74 4.71 -7.16
C GLY A 265 -11.13 4.71 -6.54
N TYR A 266 -11.64 3.54 -6.15
CA TYR A 266 -12.91 3.46 -5.43
C TYR A 266 -12.98 4.38 -4.19
N PRO A 267 -11.95 4.48 -3.32
CA PRO A 267 -11.97 5.42 -2.19
C PRO A 267 -12.09 6.88 -2.60
N ASP A 268 -11.39 7.29 -3.65
CA ASP A 268 -11.38 8.68 -4.13
C ASP A 268 -12.74 9.06 -4.72
N ALA A 269 -13.34 8.16 -5.51
CA ALA A 269 -14.70 8.33 -6.02
C ALA A 269 -15.71 8.51 -4.87
N VAL A 270 -15.63 7.67 -3.83
CA VAL A 270 -16.53 7.76 -2.67
C VAL A 270 -16.25 9.01 -1.83
N SER A 271 -14.99 9.44 -1.71
CA SER A 271 -14.62 10.70 -1.04
C SER A 271 -15.27 11.90 -1.73
N GLU A 272 -15.19 11.98 -3.06
CA GLU A 272 -15.79 13.08 -3.82
C GLU A 272 -17.33 13.07 -3.75
N LEU A 273 -17.95 11.88 -3.81
CA LEU A 273 -19.38 11.72 -3.56
C LEU A 273 -19.76 12.20 -2.14
N ALA A 274 -18.96 11.84 -1.13
CA ALA A 274 -19.21 12.22 0.26
C ALA A 274 -19.05 13.73 0.50
N ASP A 275 -18.25 14.42 -0.32
CA ASP A 275 -18.06 15.86 -0.24
C ASP A 275 -19.15 16.65 -0.96
N ASN A 276 -19.81 16.04 -1.94
CA ASN A 276 -20.84 16.68 -2.76
C ASN A 276 -22.27 16.15 -2.52
N ILE A 277 -22.45 15.22 -1.58
CA ILE A 277 -23.78 14.73 -1.21
C ILE A 277 -24.64 15.86 -0.61
N THR A 278 -25.87 16.00 -1.09
CA THR A 278 -26.82 17.03 -0.62
C THR A 278 -28.15 16.45 -0.12
N ARG A 279 -28.50 15.23 -0.54
CA ARG A 279 -29.75 14.56 -0.21
C ARG A 279 -29.57 13.03 -0.24
N THR A 280 -30.55 12.31 0.28
CA THR A 280 -30.49 10.85 0.43
C THR A 280 -31.14 10.08 -0.73
N ASP A 281 -31.95 10.73 -1.55
CA ASP A 281 -32.85 10.11 -2.54
C ASP A 281 -32.33 10.13 -3.99
N ASP A 282 -31.26 10.87 -4.26
CA ASP A 282 -30.61 10.86 -5.58
C ASP A 282 -29.56 9.74 -5.72
N LEU A 283 -28.94 9.66 -6.91
CA LEU A 283 -27.97 8.62 -7.22
C LEU A 283 -26.75 8.66 -6.29
N THR A 284 -26.24 9.86 -5.98
CA THR A 284 -25.13 10.07 -5.05
C THR A 284 -25.50 9.63 -3.64
N GLY A 285 -26.67 10.02 -3.14
CA GLY A 285 -27.19 9.61 -1.84
C GLY A 285 -27.35 8.11 -1.72
N ARG A 286 -27.85 7.45 -2.78
CA ARG A 286 -27.95 5.98 -2.85
C ARG A 286 -26.59 5.29 -2.86
N ALA A 287 -25.61 5.81 -3.62
CA ALA A 287 -24.26 5.28 -3.66
C ALA A 287 -23.58 5.37 -2.30
N ILE A 288 -23.64 6.55 -1.66
CA ILE A 288 -23.10 6.76 -0.31
C ILE A 288 -23.81 5.88 0.72
N ALA A 289 -25.14 5.78 0.67
CA ALA A 289 -25.88 4.89 1.56
C ALA A 289 -25.43 3.43 1.42
N GLU A 290 -25.21 2.96 0.19
CA GLU A 290 -24.77 1.59 -0.07
C GLU A 290 -23.34 1.34 0.43
N THR A 291 -22.42 2.26 0.19
CA THR A 291 -21.04 2.14 0.69
C THR A 291 -20.94 2.27 2.22
N ALA A 292 -21.76 3.12 2.84
CA ALA A 292 -21.84 3.25 4.30
C ALA A 292 -22.63 2.11 4.98
N ARG A 293 -23.37 1.31 4.20
CA ARG A 293 -24.18 0.21 4.74
C ARG A 293 -23.32 -0.90 5.31
N ARG A 294 -22.23 -1.25 4.64
CA ARG A 294 -21.35 -2.34 5.06
C ARG A 294 -19.96 -2.16 4.50
N LEU A 295 -18.95 -2.58 5.26
CA LEU A 295 -17.63 -2.76 4.70
C LEU A 295 -17.69 -3.86 3.64
N ARG A 296 -17.17 -3.55 2.45
CA ARG A 296 -17.02 -4.52 1.37
C ARG A 296 -15.78 -5.37 1.62
N THR A 297 -15.96 -6.69 1.73
CA THR A 297 -14.87 -7.65 1.96
C THR A 297 -14.23 -8.16 0.66
N ASP A 298 -14.83 -7.82 -0.48
CA ASP A 298 -14.44 -8.20 -1.84
C ASP A 298 -13.55 -7.14 -2.54
N ALA A 299 -13.10 -6.09 -1.85
CA ALA A 299 -12.22 -5.11 -2.47
C ALA A 299 -10.82 -5.68 -2.77
N PHE A 300 -10.18 -5.18 -3.83
CA PHE A 300 -8.79 -5.51 -4.18
C PHE A 300 -7.81 -5.30 -3.01
N SER A 301 -8.04 -4.23 -2.24
CA SER A 301 -7.31 -3.89 -1.03
C SER A 301 -8.27 -3.67 0.14
N ARG A 302 -7.99 -4.30 1.28
CA ARG A 302 -8.70 -4.04 2.54
C ARG A 302 -8.63 -2.56 2.94
N GLN A 303 -7.51 -1.90 2.69
CA GLN A 303 -7.35 -0.47 2.98
C GLN A 303 -8.32 0.37 2.16
N ASP A 304 -8.50 0.06 0.87
CA ASP A 304 -9.42 0.80 0.01
C ASP A 304 -10.87 0.61 0.43
N ALA A 305 -11.26 -0.61 0.81
CA ALA A 305 -12.59 -0.87 1.37
C ALA A 305 -12.86 -0.02 2.61
N VAL A 306 -11.90 0.00 3.55
CA VAL A 306 -12.02 0.76 4.81
C VAL A 306 -12.06 2.25 4.54
N ALA A 307 -11.23 2.76 3.62
CA ALA A 307 -11.19 4.17 3.24
C ALA A 307 -12.53 4.62 2.67
N ALA A 308 -13.04 3.90 1.68
CA ALA A 308 -14.32 4.19 1.05
C ALA A 308 -15.47 4.13 2.06
N HIS A 309 -15.49 3.11 2.93
CA HIS A 309 -16.52 2.99 3.96
C HIS A 309 -16.54 4.19 4.93
N LEU A 310 -15.36 4.63 5.40
CA LEU A 310 -15.24 5.78 6.30
C LEU A 310 -15.61 7.11 5.62
N HIS A 311 -15.26 7.28 4.33
CA HIS A 311 -15.73 8.42 3.53
C HIS A 311 -17.25 8.42 3.39
N ALA A 312 -17.84 7.27 3.09
CA ALA A 312 -19.28 7.14 2.96
C ALA A 312 -20.00 7.42 4.29
N LEU A 313 -19.49 6.93 5.43
CA LEU A 313 -20.03 7.26 6.75
C LEU A 313 -19.98 8.76 7.02
N ARG A 314 -18.86 9.43 6.70
CA ARG A 314 -18.71 10.89 6.79
C ARG A 314 -19.72 11.63 5.92
N GLY A 315 -19.87 11.21 4.66
CA GLY A 315 -20.83 11.80 3.73
C GLY A 315 -22.27 11.63 4.19
N TRP A 316 -22.63 10.41 4.58
CA TRP A 316 -23.97 10.07 5.06
C TRP A 316 -24.35 10.84 6.32
N ALA A 317 -23.41 11.02 7.25
CA ALA A 317 -23.59 11.81 8.47
C ALA A 317 -24.00 13.26 8.19
N LYS A 318 -23.62 13.84 7.04
CA LYS A 318 -24.02 15.20 6.64
C LYS A 318 -25.52 15.33 6.31
N VAL A 319 -26.15 14.25 5.84
CA VAL A 319 -27.51 14.29 5.26
C VAL A 319 -28.54 13.42 5.98
N CYS A 320 -28.12 12.54 6.89
CA CYS A 320 -29.02 11.65 7.63
C CYS A 320 -28.65 11.56 9.12
N ASP A 321 -29.67 11.39 9.97
CA ASP A 321 -29.57 11.24 11.43
C ASP A 321 -29.33 9.80 11.89
N LYS A 322 -29.46 8.84 10.98
CA LYS A 322 -29.34 7.41 11.26
C LYS A 322 -28.45 6.74 10.25
N LEU A 323 -27.80 5.66 10.66
CA LEU A 323 -27.06 4.79 9.73
C LEU A 323 -27.99 4.23 8.65
N PRO A 324 -27.47 3.93 7.44
CA PRO A 324 -28.23 3.23 6.42
C PRO A 324 -28.70 1.87 6.95
N HIS A 325 -29.94 1.49 6.60
CA HIS A 325 -30.51 0.22 7.01
C HIS A 325 -29.58 -0.94 6.62
N PRO A 326 -29.32 -1.90 7.53
CA PRO A 326 -28.45 -3.03 7.24
C PRO A 326 -28.95 -3.80 6.03
N GLY A 327 -28.01 -4.42 5.31
CA GLY A 327 -28.33 -5.31 4.20
C GLY A 327 -28.93 -6.63 4.70
N PRO A 328 -29.27 -7.55 3.79
CA PRO A 328 -29.50 -8.93 4.18
C PRO A 328 -28.23 -9.50 4.87
N PRO A 329 -28.39 -10.43 5.83
CA PRO A 329 -27.26 -11.08 6.48
C PRO A 329 -26.42 -11.87 5.47
N ASP A 330 -25.14 -12.03 5.77
CA ASP A 330 -24.23 -12.86 4.98
C ASP A 330 -24.50 -14.35 5.22
N ASP A 331 -24.33 -15.15 4.17
CA ASP A 331 -24.51 -16.61 4.27
C ASP A 331 -23.32 -17.27 5.00
N ASP A 332 -22.17 -16.60 5.03
CA ASP A 332 -20.99 -17.01 5.82
C ASP A 332 -21.05 -16.46 7.26
N PRO A 333 -21.16 -17.32 8.30
CA PRO A 333 -21.17 -16.88 9.70
C PRO A 333 -19.95 -16.06 10.13
N ALA A 334 -18.78 -16.30 9.54
CA ALA A 334 -17.57 -15.54 9.86
C ALA A 334 -17.61 -14.13 9.27
N ALA A 335 -18.09 -14.00 8.02
CA ALA A 335 -18.33 -12.71 7.39
C ALA A 335 -19.41 -11.91 8.14
N GLU A 336 -20.51 -12.56 8.53
CA GLU A 336 -21.60 -11.92 9.27
C GLU A 336 -21.15 -11.40 10.64
N LEU A 337 -20.29 -12.14 11.34
CA LEU A 337 -19.68 -11.67 12.58
C LEU A 337 -18.85 -10.39 12.36
N LEU A 338 -18.03 -10.37 11.31
CA LEU A 338 -17.21 -9.20 10.98
C LEU A 338 -18.08 -7.98 10.63
N VAL A 339 -19.13 -8.18 9.82
CA VAL A 339 -20.13 -7.15 9.48
C VAL A 339 -20.81 -6.62 10.74
N SER A 340 -21.18 -7.49 11.67
CA SER A 340 -21.80 -7.11 12.95
C SER A 340 -20.87 -6.26 13.82
N ILE A 341 -19.57 -6.59 13.86
CA ILE A 341 -18.58 -5.83 14.64
C ILE A 341 -18.33 -4.46 14.02
N TRP A 342 -18.16 -4.38 12.70
CA TRP A 342 -18.11 -3.10 11.98
C TRP A 342 -19.33 -2.25 12.29
N ARG A 343 -20.52 -2.84 12.23
CA ARG A 343 -21.75 -2.11 12.53
C ARG A 343 -21.80 -1.59 13.96
N MET A 344 -21.29 -2.33 14.96
CA MET A 344 -21.19 -1.82 16.33
C MET A 344 -20.24 -0.63 16.43
N ILE A 345 -19.12 -0.66 15.71
CA ILE A 345 -18.17 0.45 15.62
C ILE A 345 -18.79 1.65 14.88
N ASP A 346 -19.55 1.43 13.80
CA ASP A 346 -20.29 2.49 13.10
C ASP A 346 -21.28 3.19 14.04
N ASN A 347 -21.97 2.45 14.91
CA ASN A 347 -22.91 3.03 15.87
C ASN A 347 -22.21 3.90 16.93
N LEU A 348 -20.92 3.65 17.19
CA LEU A 348 -20.09 4.51 18.04
C LEU A 348 -19.57 5.72 17.27
N LEU A 349 -19.09 5.51 16.05
CA LEU A 349 -18.41 6.52 15.23
C LEU A 349 -19.39 7.51 14.58
N PHE A 350 -20.52 7.03 14.04
CA PHE A 350 -21.44 7.84 13.24
C PHE A 350 -22.00 9.08 13.97
N PRO A 351 -22.43 8.99 15.24
CA PRO A 351 -22.80 10.19 16.00
C PRO A 351 -21.63 11.16 16.19
N LEU A 352 -20.41 10.67 16.45
CA LEU A 352 -19.23 11.51 16.58
C LEU A 352 -18.92 12.27 15.28
N LEU A 353 -19.11 11.63 14.12
CA LEU A 353 -18.96 12.27 12.80
C LEU A 353 -19.95 13.43 12.57
N ARG A 354 -21.09 13.41 13.26
CA ARG A 354 -22.09 14.48 13.24
C ARG A 354 -21.80 15.59 14.26
N GLY A 355 -20.79 15.41 15.11
CA GLY A 355 -20.57 16.27 16.29
C GLY A 355 -21.51 15.95 17.45
N ASP A 356 -22.26 14.86 17.37
CA ASP A 356 -23.15 14.38 18.42
C ASP A 356 -22.40 13.44 19.39
N GLN A 357 -23.04 13.10 20.50
CA GLN A 357 -22.54 12.09 21.45
C GLN A 357 -23.45 10.86 21.42
N VAL A 358 -22.85 9.68 21.55
CA VAL A 358 -23.62 8.45 21.76
C VAL A 358 -24.18 8.45 23.19
N PRO A 359 -25.47 8.12 23.41
CA PRO A 359 -26.03 8.00 24.76
C PRO A 359 -25.19 7.05 25.62
N PRO A 360 -24.83 7.42 26.88
CA PRO A 360 -23.90 6.64 27.69
C PRO A 360 -24.28 5.17 27.88
N ALA A 361 -25.57 4.87 28.08
CA ALA A 361 -26.05 3.50 28.22
C ALA A 361 -25.87 2.67 26.94
N THR A 362 -26.10 3.29 25.77
CA THR A 362 -25.88 2.66 24.47
C THR A 362 -24.40 2.45 24.20
N ALA A 363 -23.56 3.45 24.46
CA ALA A 363 -22.11 3.34 24.31
C ALA A 363 -21.55 2.23 25.22
N HIS A 364 -22.00 2.17 26.48
CA HIS A 364 -21.60 1.12 27.42
C HIS A 364 -21.97 -0.28 26.91
N PHE A 365 -23.22 -0.47 26.47
CA PHE A 365 -23.69 -1.73 25.91
C PHE A 365 -22.86 -2.17 24.68
N LEU A 366 -22.58 -1.25 23.74
CA LEU A 366 -21.78 -1.56 22.56
C LEU A 366 -20.35 -1.98 22.93
N TRP A 367 -19.70 -1.24 23.82
CA TRP A 367 -18.35 -1.56 24.28
C TRP A 367 -18.27 -2.87 25.06
N GLU A 368 -19.28 -3.19 25.88
CA GLU A 368 -19.40 -4.49 26.56
C GLU A 368 -19.44 -5.63 25.54
N GLN A 369 -20.28 -5.53 24.50
CA GLN A 369 -20.36 -6.54 23.44
C GLN A 369 -19.02 -6.69 22.68
N LEU A 370 -18.40 -5.57 22.32
CA LEU A 370 -17.11 -5.56 21.61
C LEU A 370 -16.00 -6.19 22.45
N HIS A 371 -15.98 -5.94 23.76
CA HIS A 371 -14.96 -6.46 24.67
C HIS A 371 -15.16 -7.94 24.99
N GLU A 372 -16.37 -8.36 25.38
CA GLU A 372 -16.60 -9.73 25.86
C GLU A 372 -16.57 -10.78 24.75
N ARG A 373 -17.07 -10.43 23.57
CA ARG A 373 -17.30 -11.40 22.50
C ARG A 373 -16.31 -11.29 21.35
N CYS A 374 -15.71 -10.11 21.18
CA CYS A 374 -15.03 -9.76 19.93
C CYS A 374 -13.75 -8.92 20.15
N ALA A 375 -13.06 -9.04 21.29
CA ALA A 375 -11.96 -8.14 21.63
C ALA A 375 -10.85 -8.08 20.55
N GLY A 376 -10.40 -9.24 20.09
CA GLY A 376 -9.41 -9.36 19.02
C GLY A 376 -9.82 -8.72 17.70
N PRO A 377 -10.93 -9.18 17.09
CA PRO A 377 -11.50 -8.55 15.90
C PRO A 377 -11.71 -7.05 16.03
N THR A 378 -12.16 -6.57 17.20
CA THR A 378 -12.37 -5.15 17.46
C THR A 378 -11.05 -4.38 17.40
N ALA A 379 -9.99 -4.90 18.04
CA ALA A 379 -8.66 -4.28 17.96
C ALA A 379 -8.09 -4.29 16.53
N ALA A 380 -8.35 -5.35 15.75
CA ALA A 380 -7.95 -5.41 14.35
C ALA A 380 -8.68 -4.35 13.50
N ILE A 381 -9.98 -4.15 13.70
CA ILE A 381 -10.73 -3.11 12.99
C ILE A 381 -10.24 -1.71 13.39
N LEU A 382 -9.99 -1.45 14.68
CA LEU A 382 -9.43 -0.17 15.09
C LEU A 382 -8.04 0.07 14.49
N CYS A 383 -7.23 -0.98 14.33
CA CYS A 383 -5.96 -0.95 13.62
C CYS A 383 -6.16 -0.59 12.13
N ASP A 384 -7.14 -1.18 11.46
CA ASP A 384 -7.50 -0.84 10.07
C ASP A 384 -7.88 0.64 9.93
N ILE A 385 -8.79 1.12 10.79
CA ILE A 385 -9.24 2.53 10.80
C ILE A 385 -8.06 3.48 11.05
N ARG A 386 -7.08 3.07 11.88
CA ARG A 386 -5.88 3.88 12.15
C ARG A 386 -4.94 3.93 10.96
N ARG A 387 -4.74 2.80 10.28
CA ARG A 387 -3.70 2.59 9.26
C ARG A 387 -4.16 2.84 7.84
N VAL A 388 -5.46 3.00 7.63
CA VAL A 388 -6.01 3.28 6.32
C VAL A 388 -5.33 4.51 5.69
N LEU A 389 -4.80 4.32 4.48
CA LEU A 389 -4.26 5.40 3.67
C LEU A 389 -5.42 6.05 2.93
N VAL A 390 -5.97 7.10 3.52
CA VAL A 390 -6.96 7.95 2.86
C VAL A 390 -6.23 9.14 2.24
N PRO A 391 -6.28 9.36 0.91
CA PRO A 391 -5.76 10.57 0.29
C PRO A 391 -6.40 11.82 0.94
N GLY A 392 -5.55 12.75 1.42
CA GLY A 392 -5.99 13.92 2.22
C GLY A 392 -6.07 13.72 3.74
N TYR A 393 -5.89 12.48 4.25
CA TYR A 393 -5.94 12.12 5.68
C TYR A 393 -4.60 12.24 6.39
N ASN A 394 -3.50 11.92 5.69
CA ASN A 394 -2.15 11.91 6.27
C ASN A 394 -1.30 13.12 5.89
N SER A 395 -1.81 14.03 5.06
CA SER A 395 -1.03 15.20 4.63
C SER A 395 -1.63 16.55 4.94
N ASP A 396 -2.95 16.76 5.21
CA ASP A 396 -3.43 18.12 5.53
C ASP A 396 -4.89 18.33 6.04
N THR A 397 -5.62 17.36 6.65
CA THR A 397 -7.01 17.66 7.14
C THR A 397 -7.45 17.05 8.48
N THR A 398 -8.42 17.73 9.11
CA THR A 398 -9.09 17.55 10.42
C THR A 398 -9.93 16.28 10.62
N PHE A 399 -9.92 15.34 9.67
CA PHE A 399 -10.78 14.15 9.72
C PHE A 399 -9.96 12.93 10.15
N SER A 400 -10.15 12.42 11.37
CA SER A 400 -9.53 11.19 11.88
C SER A 400 -10.53 10.36 12.70
N PRO A 401 -11.29 9.43 12.08
CA PRO A 401 -12.21 8.53 12.79
C PRO A 401 -11.57 7.76 13.93
N HIS A 402 -10.31 7.35 13.78
CA HIS A 402 -9.57 6.69 14.86
C HIS A 402 -9.37 7.63 16.04
N ASP A 403 -8.86 8.84 15.81
CA ASP A 403 -8.63 9.79 16.91
C ASP A 403 -9.95 10.28 17.52
N LEU A 404 -11.05 10.34 16.76
CA LEU A 404 -12.40 10.59 17.30
C LEU A 404 -12.81 9.51 18.30
N LEU A 405 -12.66 8.24 17.94
CA LEU A 405 -12.96 7.12 18.84
C LEU A 405 -12.04 7.11 20.07
N VAL A 406 -10.73 7.34 19.88
CA VAL A 406 -9.74 7.42 20.95
C VAL A 406 -10.03 8.56 21.93
N THR A 407 -10.48 9.70 21.42
CA THR A 407 -10.80 10.87 22.24
C THR A 407 -12.12 10.67 22.99
N ALA A 408 -13.13 10.07 22.35
CA ALA A 408 -14.45 9.86 22.96
C ALA A 408 -14.48 8.69 23.96
N TYR A 409 -13.69 7.64 23.72
CA TYR A 409 -13.72 6.39 24.50
C TYR A 409 -12.32 5.92 24.96
N PRO A 410 -11.51 6.77 25.62
CA PRO A 410 -10.13 6.44 25.96
C PRO A 410 -10.03 5.25 26.92
N GLU A 411 -10.94 5.15 27.89
CA GLU A 411 -10.93 4.07 28.89
C GLU A 411 -11.30 2.70 28.29
N GLN A 412 -12.31 2.67 27.42
CA GLN A 412 -12.79 1.45 26.78
C GLN A 412 -11.74 0.93 25.80
N ILE A 413 -11.13 1.82 25.00
CA ILE A 413 -10.02 1.46 24.12
C ILE A 413 -8.82 0.99 24.93
N ARG A 414 -8.42 1.70 25.99
CA ARG A 414 -7.31 1.25 26.84
C ARG A 414 -7.55 -0.17 27.36
N THR A 415 -8.72 -0.42 27.95
CA THR A 415 -9.07 -1.72 28.53
C THR A 415 -9.06 -2.84 27.49
N LEU A 416 -9.63 -2.58 26.31
CA LEU A 416 -9.61 -3.50 25.18
C LEU A 416 -8.18 -3.85 24.74
N LEU A 417 -7.33 -2.84 24.52
CA LEU A 417 -5.98 -3.06 23.99
C LEU A 417 -5.06 -3.71 25.04
N GLU A 418 -5.21 -3.38 26.33
CA GLU A 418 -4.54 -4.09 27.43
C GLU A 418 -4.91 -5.57 27.42
N TRP A 419 -6.21 -5.89 27.30
CA TRP A 419 -6.68 -7.27 27.25
C TRP A 419 -6.08 -8.02 26.05
N VAL A 420 -6.11 -7.43 24.86
CA VAL A 420 -5.58 -8.04 23.63
C VAL A 420 -4.07 -8.29 23.74
N LEU A 421 -3.32 -7.38 24.36
CA LEU A 421 -1.88 -7.53 24.52
C LEU A 421 -1.53 -8.65 25.52
N ILE A 422 -2.30 -8.80 26.60
CA ILE A 422 -2.15 -9.87 27.59
C ILE A 422 -2.47 -11.24 26.96
N HIS A 423 -3.51 -11.32 26.12
CA HIS A 423 -3.99 -12.56 25.53
C HIS A 423 -3.52 -12.77 24.08
N ARG A 424 -2.33 -12.26 23.73
CA ARG A 424 -1.83 -12.22 22.33
C ARG A 424 -1.88 -13.58 21.60
N ASP A 425 -1.69 -14.65 22.35
CA ASP A 425 -1.70 -16.05 21.90
C ASP A 425 -3.12 -16.53 21.52
N GLN A 426 -4.15 -16.02 22.19
CA GLN A 426 -5.55 -16.36 21.95
C GLN A 426 -6.14 -15.61 20.74
N VAL A 427 -5.49 -14.52 20.33
CA VAL A 427 -5.88 -13.67 19.20
C VAL A 427 -5.04 -13.89 17.94
N ALA A 428 -4.11 -14.84 17.97
CA ALA A 428 -3.16 -15.13 16.89
C ALA A 428 -3.80 -15.56 15.55
N GLY A 429 -5.11 -15.83 15.51
CA GLY A 429 -5.86 -16.15 14.30
C GLY A 429 -6.24 -14.94 13.43
N TRP A 430 -6.00 -13.71 13.88
CA TRP A 430 -6.38 -12.50 13.15
C TRP A 430 -5.17 -11.90 12.40
N PRO A 431 -5.23 -11.83 11.05
CA PRO A 431 -4.06 -11.63 10.23
C PRO A 431 -3.85 -10.14 9.97
N GLU A 432 -3.17 -9.43 10.87
CA GLU A 432 -2.56 -8.16 10.47
C GLU A 432 -1.09 -8.10 10.90
N PRO A 433 -0.14 -8.06 9.95
CA PRO A 433 1.23 -7.76 10.29
C PRO A 433 1.26 -6.42 11.02
N ASN A 434 1.93 -6.37 12.17
CA ASN A 434 2.12 -5.18 13.01
C ASN A 434 0.93 -4.76 13.89
N ILE A 435 -0.08 -5.59 14.16
CA ILE A 435 -1.12 -5.22 15.15
C ILE A 435 -0.50 -4.81 16.50
N ALA A 436 0.58 -5.48 16.92
CA ALA A 436 1.24 -5.22 18.19
C ALA A 436 1.85 -3.81 18.30
N GLU A 437 2.42 -3.28 17.21
CA GLU A 437 2.90 -1.90 17.15
C GLU A 437 1.73 -0.91 17.34
N TYR A 438 0.62 -1.15 16.64
CA TYR A 438 -0.61 -0.35 16.81
C TYR A 438 -1.14 -0.36 18.25
N LEU A 439 -1.16 -1.53 18.91
CA LEU A 439 -1.59 -1.67 20.29
C LEU A 439 -0.76 -0.75 21.21
N ILE A 440 0.56 -0.83 21.10
CA ILE A 440 1.50 -0.09 21.96
C ILE A 440 1.45 1.41 21.67
N GLU A 441 1.42 1.81 20.41
CA GLU A 441 1.30 3.21 20.01
C GLU A 441 -0.01 3.82 20.53
N THR A 442 -1.12 3.11 20.43
CA THR A 442 -2.41 3.62 20.92
C THR A 442 -2.44 3.65 22.46
N LEU A 443 -1.91 2.61 23.13
CA LEU A 443 -1.75 2.61 24.59
C LEU A 443 -0.82 3.73 25.08
N SER A 444 0.15 4.18 24.28
CA SER A 444 0.95 5.36 24.64
C SER A 444 0.10 6.62 24.81
N LYS A 445 -0.98 6.75 24.02
CA LYS A 445 -1.91 7.90 24.03
C LYS A 445 -2.93 7.83 25.18
N VAL A 446 -3.52 6.66 25.42
CA VAL A 446 -4.64 6.50 26.38
C VAL A 446 -4.26 5.80 27.69
N GLY A 447 -3.06 5.23 27.76
CA GLY A 447 -2.58 4.46 28.90
C GLY A 447 -2.41 5.28 30.18
N VAL A 448 -2.47 4.57 31.30
CA VAL A 448 -2.28 5.11 32.65
C VAL A 448 -1.10 4.41 33.33
N GLU A 449 -0.80 4.76 34.58
CA GLU A 449 0.34 4.20 35.33
C GLU A 449 0.34 2.66 35.36
N SER A 450 -0.83 2.01 35.53
CA SER A 450 -0.94 0.55 35.47
C SER A 450 -0.64 -0.02 34.08
N THR A 451 -0.99 0.70 33.01
CA THR A 451 -0.62 0.35 31.63
C THR A 451 0.90 0.39 31.45
N ALA A 452 1.57 1.43 31.96
CA ALA A 452 3.03 1.53 31.90
C ALA A 452 3.69 0.38 32.67
N ALA A 453 3.17 0.01 33.84
CA ALA A 453 3.65 -1.15 34.59
C ALA A 453 3.52 -2.46 33.79
N MET A 454 2.38 -2.68 33.13
CA MET A 454 2.17 -3.83 32.25
C MET A 454 3.16 -3.83 31.07
N LEU A 455 3.38 -2.69 30.41
CA LEU A 455 4.26 -2.59 29.24
C LEU A 455 5.73 -2.91 29.56
N ARG A 456 6.18 -2.76 30.81
CA ARG A 456 7.55 -3.12 31.23
C ARG A 456 7.86 -4.60 31.00
N HIS A 457 6.86 -5.48 31.03
CA HIS A 457 7.04 -6.91 30.72
C HIS A 457 7.42 -7.18 29.27
N TYR A 458 7.15 -6.24 28.35
CA TYR A 458 7.44 -6.37 26.93
C TYR A 458 8.75 -5.70 26.51
N VAL A 459 9.45 -5.00 27.41
CA VAL A 459 10.76 -4.37 27.13
C VAL A 459 11.82 -5.36 26.62
N PRO A 460 11.92 -6.61 27.13
CA PRO A 460 12.87 -7.58 26.61
C PRO A 460 12.50 -8.16 25.24
N ASP A 461 11.28 -7.92 24.74
CA ASP A 461 10.80 -8.47 23.47
C ASP A 461 11.52 -7.79 22.29
N THR A 462 12.10 -8.59 21.40
CA THR A 462 12.90 -8.10 20.28
C THR A 462 12.10 -7.37 19.20
N GLU A 463 10.80 -7.66 19.11
CA GLU A 463 9.91 -7.07 18.10
C GLU A 463 9.27 -5.78 18.62
N ILE A 464 8.72 -5.82 19.84
CA ILE A 464 7.89 -4.73 20.37
C ILE A 464 8.52 -3.93 21.52
N GLY A 465 9.65 -4.37 22.06
CA GLY A 465 10.35 -3.72 23.16
C GLY A 465 10.70 -2.24 22.91
N PRO A 466 11.24 -1.85 21.73
CA PRO A 466 11.52 -0.44 21.44
C PRO A 466 10.27 0.46 21.46
N ALA A 467 9.15 -0.04 20.92
CA ALA A 467 7.87 0.67 20.97
C ALA A 467 7.36 0.76 22.42
N ALA A 468 7.47 -0.32 23.20
CA ALA A 468 7.06 -0.36 24.60
C ALA A 468 7.82 0.66 25.45
N ILE A 469 9.14 0.78 25.29
CA ILE A 469 9.96 1.79 25.97
C ILE A 469 9.47 3.21 25.65
N THR A 470 9.16 3.48 24.37
CA THR A 470 8.67 4.78 23.93
C THR A 470 7.30 5.09 24.54
N ALA A 471 6.40 4.11 24.56
CA ALA A 471 5.08 4.25 25.15
C ALA A 471 5.11 4.46 26.66
N ILE A 472 5.96 3.73 27.40
CA ILE A 472 6.13 3.90 28.86
C ILE A 472 6.55 5.34 29.18
N LYS A 473 7.57 5.86 28.48
CA LYS A 473 8.02 7.24 28.68
C LYS A 473 6.93 8.26 28.41
N ALA A 474 6.13 8.05 27.36
CA ALA A 474 5.02 8.94 27.01
C ALA A 474 3.93 8.94 28.10
N ILE A 475 3.60 7.77 28.65
CA ILE A 475 2.62 7.64 29.75
C ILE A 475 3.15 8.31 31.02
N GLU A 476 4.38 7.99 31.44
CA GLU A 476 5.01 8.56 32.64
C GLU A 476 5.08 10.09 32.56
N THR A 477 5.53 10.63 31.42
CA THR A 477 5.59 12.09 31.21
C THR A 477 4.21 12.75 31.33
N ARG A 478 3.15 12.10 30.80
CA ARG A 478 1.78 12.61 30.90
C ARG A 478 1.24 12.53 32.33
N CYS A 479 1.59 11.50 33.08
CA CYS A 479 1.18 11.33 34.48
C CYS A 479 1.93 12.27 35.43
N GLU A 480 3.16 12.67 35.10
CA GLU A 480 3.98 13.60 35.89
C GLU A 480 3.65 15.09 35.62
N ALA A 481 3.02 15.41 34.49
CA ALA A 481 2.62 16.77 34.16
C ALA A 481 1.45 17.25 35.07
N PRO A 482 1.60 18.38 35.78
CA PRO A 482 0.52 18.91 36.62
C PRO A 482 -0.69 19.32 35.76
N SER A 483 -1.88 18.94 36.22
CA SER A 483 -3.18 19.16 35.57
C SER A 483 -3.61 20.61 35.54
#